data_AF-A0AAD0GTY1-F1
#
_entry.id   AF-A0AAD0GTY1-F1
#
_cell.length_a   1.000
_cell.length_b   1.000
_cell.length_c   1.000
_cell.angle_alpha   90.00
_cell.angle_beta   90.00
_cell.angle_gamma   90.00
#
_symmetry.space_group_name_H-M   'P 1'
#
loop_
_entity.id
_entity.type
_entity.pdbx_description
1 polymer ?
#
loop_
_entity_poly.entity_id
_entity_poly.type
_entity_poly.pdbx_seq_one_letter_code
_entity_poly.pdbx_strand_id
1 'polypeptide(L)'
;MFALVLAAGRSRRFDGDKRKALLPCGRTLLTASLETAGKVFTQTGVVLRDLARLADPQRIALPMHEGQRGHPVIIGRRFWRQLLALEGDQGAKALIINNPALCDVMNCDDPGVLRDADTRSALAIACRQHLTAGRD
;
A
#
# COMPACT_ATOMS: atom_id res chain seq x y z
N MET A 1 -3.10 -12.96 19.01
CA MET A 1 -3.32 -11.50 18.93
C MET A 1 -2.44 -10.96 17.81
N PHE A 2 -2.96 -10.15 16.89
CA PHE A 2 -2.22 -9.71 15.69
C PHE A 2 -1.84 -8.23 15.74
N ALA A 3 -0.74 -7.86 15.08
CA ALA A 3 -0.33 -6.47 14.87
C ALA A 3 -0.15 -6.15 13.38
N LEU A 4 -0.50 -4.92 13.01
CA LEU A 4 -0.22 -4.35 11.70
C LEU A 4 0.83 -3.24 11.86
N VAL A 5 1.97 -3.40 11.21
CA VAL A 5 3.05 -2.40 11.16
C VAL A 5 2.91 -1.59 9.87
N LEU A 6 2.50 -0.34 10.01
CA LEU A 6 2.40 0.60 8.89
C LEU A 6 3.78 1.19 8.56
N ALA A 7 4.53 0.52 7.71
CA ALA A 7 5.87 0.90 7.29
C ALA A 7 5.84 1.82 6.04
N ALA A 8 5.20 2.98 6.16
CA ALA A 8 4.98 3.89 5.03
C ALA A 8 5.93 5.11 4.96
N GLY A 9 6.96 5.20 5.80
CA GLY A 9 7.57 6.52 6.08
C GLY A 9 8.89 6.83 5.37
N ARG A 10 8.90 7.88 4.57
CA ARG A 10 10.05 8.81 4.49
C ARG A 10 10.01 9.75 5.69
N SER A 11 11.16 10.14 6.21
CA SER A 11 11.24 11.12 7.30
C SER A 11 12.34 12.12 7.04
N ARG A 12 12.03 13.42 7.21
CA ARG A 12 13.00 14.51 7.13
C ARG A 12 14.10 14.42 8.20
N ARG A 13 13.87 13.68 9.29
CA ARG A 13 14.85 13.45 10.36
C ARG A 13 15.81 12.29 10.08
N PHE A 14 15.50 11.45 9.09
CA PHE A 14 16.30 10.27 8.74
C PHE A 14 16.91 10.40 7.32
N ASP A 15 16.84 11.58 6.71
CA ASP A 15 17.32 11.91 5.35
C ASP A 15 16.97 10.89 4.26
N GLY A 16 15.89 10.14 4.44
CA GLY A 16 15.59 9.01 3.58
C GLY A 16 14.42 8.15 4.02
N ASP A 17 14.45 6.91 3.54
CA ASP A 17 13.48 5.89 3.87
C ASP A 17 13.69 5.43 5.32
N LYS A 18 12.78 5.82 6.22
CA LYS A 18 12.91 5.51 7.65
C LYS A 18 12.95 4.01 7.90
N ARG A 19 12.39 3.19 6.99
CA ARG A 19 12.43 1.73 7.10
C ARG A 19 13.85 1.20 7.08
N LYS A 20 14.73 1.87 6.32
CA LYS A 20 16.13 1.50 6.11
C LYS A 20 17.09 2.22 7.07
N ALA A 21 16.59 3.15 7.89
CA ALA A 21 17.42 3.86 8.86
C ALA A 21 18.06 2.86 9.84
N LEU A 22 19.38 2.91 9.96
CA LEU A 22 20.14 2.04 10.86
C LEU A 22 20.07 2.56 12.29
N LEU A 23 19.85 1.65 13.23
CA LEU A 23 20.02 1.89 14.65
C LEU A 23 21.47 1.62 15.06
N PRO A 24 21.93 2.09 16.25
CA PRO A 24 23.31 1.84 16.72
C PRO A 24 23.71 0.36 16.78
N CYS A 25 22.73 -0.55 16.89
CA CYS A 25 22.93 -2.00 16.88
C CYS A 25 23.05 -2.61 15.46
N GLY A 26 23.12 -1.80 14.40
CA GLY A 26 23.25 -2.26 13.01
C GLY A 26 21.95 -2.77 12.36
N ARG A 27 20.86 -2.91 13.11
CA ARG A 27 19.54 -3.28 12.57
C ARG A 27 18.83 -2.07 11.96
N THR A 28 17.98 -2.33 10.98
CA THR A 28 17.08 -1.29 10.46
C THR A 28 15.95 -1.00 11.44
N LEU A 29 15.41 0.22 11.39
CA LEU A 29 14.26 0.62 12.20
C LEU A 29 13.04 -0.29 11.94
N LEU A 30 12.83 -0.75 10.69
CA LEU A 30 11.75 -1.68 10.38
C LEU A 30 11.97 -3.04 11.07
N THR A 31 13.17 -3.60 10.96
CA THR A 31 13.53 -4.87 11.63
C THR A 31 13.31 -4.77 13.14
N ALA A 32 13.83 -3.72 13.78
CA ALA A 32 13.67 -3.55 15.23
C ALA A 32 12.21 -3.36 15.66
N SER A 33 11.40 -2.70 14.82
CA SER A 33 9.95 -2.53 15.06
C SER A 33 9.22 -3.86 14.97
N LEU A 34 9.57 -4.68 13.98
CA LEU A 34 9.00 -6.02 13.79
C LEU A 34 9.36 -6.97 14.93
N GLU A 35 10.62 -6.99 15.36
CA GLU A 35 11.06 -7.80 16.50
C GLU A 35 10.34 -7.39 17.79
N THR A 36 10.16 -6.09 18.02
CA THR A 36 9.41 -5.59 19.18
C THR A 36 7.96 -6.04 19.13
N ALA A 37 7.30 -5.92 17.98
CA ALA A 37 5.94 -6.40 17.79
C ALA A 37 5.83 -7.92 17.98
N GLY A 38 6.80 -8.68 17.47
CA GLY A 38 6.85 -10.15 17.59
C GLY A 38 6.98 -10.67 19.03
N LYS A 39 7.42 -9.84 19.98
CA LYS A 39 7.43 -10.20 21.42
C LYS A 39 6.05 -10.24 22.05
N VAL A 40 5.08 -9.51 21.50
CA VAL A 40 3.74 -9.31 22.08
C VAL A 40 2.66 -9.96 21.21
N PHE A 41 2.83 -9.92 19.90
CA PHE A 41 1.85 -10.38 18.94
C PHE A 41 2.31 -11.67 18.27
N THR A 42 1.40 -12.64 18.22
CA THR A 42 1.65 -13.96 17.60
C THR A 42 1.78 -13.88 16.08
N GLN A 43 1.29 -12.80 15.47
CA GLN A 43 1.36 -12.53 14.03
C GLN A 43 1.55 -11.03 13.80
N THR A 44 2.49 -10.67 12.92
CA THR A 44 2.76 -9.27 12.55
C THR A 44 2.79 -9.12 11.03
N GLY A 45 1.98 -8.22 10.49
CA GLY A 45 1.95 -7.89 9.06
C GLY A 45 2.55 -6.52 8.80
N VAL A 46 3.19 -6.33 7.65
CA VAL A 46 3.80 -5.04 7.28
C VAL A 46 3.09 -4.47 6.05
N VAL A 47 2.66 -3.22 6.14
CA VAL A 47 2.11 -2.49 4.99
C VAL A 47 3.15 -1.50 4.50
N LEU A 48 3.60 -1.68 3.25
CA LEU A 48 4.51 -0.75 2.57
C LEU A 48 3.71 0.16 1.63
N ARG A 49 4.07 1.44 1.58
CA ARG A 49 3.41 2.44 0.72
C ARG A 49 4.36 2.89 -0.39
N ASP A 50 4.84 1.96 -1.20
CA ASP A 50 5.79 2.27 -2.29
C ASP A 50 5.10 2.94 -3.48
N LEU A 51 3.81 2.69 -3.71
CA LEU A 51 3.03 3.32 -4.78
C LEU A 51 3.00 4.86 -4.69
N ALA A 52 3.07 5.43 -3.49
CA ALA A 52 3.08 6.89 -3.31
C ALA A 52 4.28 7.59 -3.97
N ARG A 53 5.33 6.85 -4.33
CA ARG A 53 6.47 7.38 -5.09
C ARG A 53 6.12 7.69 -6.55
N LEU A 54 5.09 7.04 -7.07
CA LEU A 54 4.57 7.27 -8.43
C LEU A 54 3.49 8.37 -8.45
N ALA A 55 3.26 9.05 -7.33
CA ALA A 55 2.28 10.12 -7.28
C ALA A 55 2.73 11.31 -8.14
N ASP A 56 1.98 11.57 -9.20
CA ASP A 56 2.17 12.70 -10.12
C ASP A 56 0.82 13.45 -10.29
N PRO A 57 0.77 14.79 -10.14
CA PRO A 57 -0.44 15.57 -10.36
C PRO A 57 -1.10 15.39 -11.73
N GLN A 58 -0.34 14.94 -12.74
CA GLN A 58 -0.75 14.78 -14.12
C GLN A 58 -1.02 13.31 -14.53
N ARG A 59 -0.94 12.36 -13.60
CA ARG A 59 -1.03 10.92 -13.91
C ARG A 59 -1.87 10.17 -12.88
N ILE A 60 -2.18 8.91 -13.20
CA ILE A 60 -2.85 7.95 -12.32
C ILE A 60 -1.84 6.86 -12.01
N ALA A 61 -1.53 6.61 -10.74
CA ALA A 61 -0.67 5.49 -10.37
C ALA A 61 -1.51 4.37 -9.75
N LEU A 62 -1.32 3.13 -10.21
CA LEU A 62 -2.02 1.97 -9.67
C LEU A 62 -1.11 0.75 -9.60
N PRO A 63 -1.31 -0.15 -8.61
CA PRO A 63 -0.64 -1.42 -8.58
C PRO A 63 -1.36 -2.42 -9.50
N MET A 64 -0.63 -3.39 -10.03
CA MET A 64 -1.17 -4.55 -10.71
C MET A 64 -0.51 -5.83 -10.20
N HIS A 65 -1.29 -6.88 -10.00
CA HIS A 65 -0.81 -8.21 -9.67
C HIS A 65 -1.44 -9.21 -10.64
N GLU A 66 -0.61 -9.98 -11.34
CA GLU A 66 -1.05 -10.99 -12.33
C GLU A 66 -2.09 -10.46 -13.34
N GLY A 67 -1.86 -9.25 -13.86
CA GLY A 67 -2.76 -8.61 -14.84
C GLY A 67 -4.05 -8.02 -14.24
N GLN A 68 -4.28 -8.18 -12.94
CA GLN A 68 -5.41 -7.61 -12.22
C GLN A 68 -5.02 -6.28 -11.58
N ARG A 69 -5.92 -5.28 -11.67
CA ARG A 69 -5.73 -3.97 -11.03
C ARG A 69 -5.92 -4.09 -9.52
N GLY A 70 -5.02 -3.46 -8.77
CA GLY A 70 -5.08 -3.41 -7.31
C GLY A 70 -5.33 -2.00 -6.76
N HIS A 71 -5.20 -1.92 -5.44
CA HIS A 71 -5.45 -0.80 -4.56
C HIS A 71 -4.19 -0.53 -3.69
N PRO A 72 -3.98 0.72 -3.25
CA PRO A 72 -4.80 1.90 -3.57
C PRO A 72 -4.52 2.41 -4.99
N VAL A 73 -5.46 3.16 -5.58
CA VAL A 73 -5.21 3.94 -6.79
C VAL A 73 -4.94 5.40 -6.41
N ILE A 74 -3.85 5.98 -6.92
CA ILE A 74 -3.50 7.38 -6.72
C ILE A 74 -3.94 8.17 -7.95
N ILE A 75 -4.80 9.16 -7.76
CA ILE A 75 -5.32 10.01 -8.84
C ILE A 75 -4.71 11.41 -8.75
N GLY A 76 -3.98 11.79 -9.79
CA GLY A 76 -3.41 13.13 -9.94
C GLY A 76 -4.47 14.22 -9.99
N ARG A 77 -4.09 15.43 -9.52
CA ARG A 77 -4.96 16.60 -9.41
C ARG A 77 -5.69 16.98 -10.70
N ARG A 78 -5.08 16.74 -11.87
CA ARG A 78 -5.72 17.02 -13.17
C ARG A 78 -7.09 16.35 -13.36
N PHE A 79 -7.32 15.21 -12.69
CA PHE A 79 -8.54 14.42 -12.85
C PHE A 79 -9.60 14.76 -11.79
N TRP A 80 -9.30 15.64 -10.83
CA TRP A 80 -10.23 15.94 -9.73
C TRP A 80 -11.56 16.50 -10.22
N ARG A 81 -11.57 17.35 -11.26
CA ARG A 81 -12.82 17.84 -11.84
C ARG A 81 -13.67 16.72 -12.43
N GLN A 82 -13.02 15.71 -13.02
CA GLN A 82 -13.71 14.53 -13.56
C GLN A 82 -14.20 13.64 -12.42
N LEU A 83 -13.38 13.39 -11.39
CA LEU A 83 -13.78 12.65 -10.18
C LEU A 83 -15.01 13.26 -9.50
N LEU A 84 -15.00 14.58 -9.29
CA LEU A 84 -16.10 15.30 -8.62
C LEU A 84 -17.39 15.32 -9.44
N ALA A 85 -17.31 15.07 -10.75
CA ALA A 85 -18.46 14.98 -11.64
C ALA A 85 -18.99 13.55 -11.79
N LEU A 86 -18.33 12.54 -11.19
CA LEU A 86 -18.83 11.17 -11.20
C LEU A 86 -19.98 11.03 -10.20
N GLU A 87 -21.06 10.41 -10.65
CA GLU A 87 -22.21 10.06 -9.82
C GLU A 87 -22.28 8.53 -9.60
N GLY A 88 -22.71 8.13 -8.41
CA GLY A 88 -22.78 6.71 -8.02
C GLY A 88 -21.42 6.08 -7.71
N ASP A 89 -21.39 4.73 -7.65
CA ASP A 89 -20.23 3.96 -7.18
C ASP A 89 -19.22 3.62 -8.31
N GLN A 90 -19.20 4.41 -9.39
CA GLN A 90 -18.31 4.16 -10.53
C GLN A 90 -16.84 4.46 -10.22
N GLY A 91 -16.57 5.20 -9.14
CA GLY A 91 -15.24 5.45 -8.59
C GLY A 91 -14.19 5.89 -9.62
N ALA A 92 -12.91 5.74 -9.29
CA ALA A 92 -11.82 6.09 -10.21
C ALA A 92 -11.70 5.14 -11.43
N LYS A 93 -12.52 4.08 -11.52
CA LYS A 93 -12.44 3.04 -12.57
C LYS A 93 -12.64 3.61 -13.97
N ALA A 94 -13.63 4.49 -14.14
CA ALA A 94 -13.90 5.14 -15.44
C ALA A 94 -12.70 5.97 -15.91
N LEU A 95 -12.01 6.65 -14.98
CA LEU A 95 -10.85 7.47 -15.31
C LEU A 95 -9.68 6.63 -15.82
N ILE A 96 -9.43 5.49 -15.18
CA ILE A 96 -8.37 4.55 -15.59
C ILE A 96 -8.66 4.03 -17.01
N ILE A 97 -9.89 3.56 -17.26
CA ILE A 97 -10.28 2.97 -18.55
C ILE A 97 -10.18 4.01 -19.68
N ASN A 98 -10.58 5.24 -19.41
CA ASN A 98 -10.62 6.31 -20.43
C ASN A 98 -9.26 6.99 -20.64
N ASN A 99 -8.25 6.75 -19.79
CA ASN A 99 -6.96 7.44 -19.84
C ASN A 99 -5.74 6.48 -19.72
N PRO A 100 -5.65 5.38 -20.49
CA PRO A 100 -4.60 4.38 -20.31
C PRO A 100 -3.18 4.91 -20.49
N ALA A 101 -2.96 5.89 -21.40
CA ALA A 101 -1.65 6.52 -21.61
C ALA A 101 -1.15 7.34 -20.41
N LEU A 102 -2.03 7.60 -19.44
CA LEU A 102 -1.79 8.44 -18.28
C LEU A 102 -1.78 7.62 -16.99
N CYS A 103 -1.82 6.30 -17.13
CA CYS A 103 -1.72 5.35 -16.04
C CYS A 103 -0.27 4.85 -15.93
N ASP A 104 0.32 5.05 -14.76
CA ASP A 104 1.57 4.44 -14.35
C ASP A 104 1.27 3.18 -13.55
N VAL A 105 1.66 2.04 -14.10
CA VAL A 105 1.41 0.73 -13.52
C VAL A 105 2.63 0.28 -12.72
N MET A 106 2.40 -0.03 -11.44
CA MET A 106 3.38 -0.70 -10.59
C MET A 106 3.05 -2.18 -10.52
N ASN A 107 3.83 -3.03 -11.17
CA ASN A 107 3.67 -4.48 -11.01
C ASN A 107 4.11 -4.87 -9.59
N CYS A 108 3.26 -5.63 -8.92
CA CYS A 108 3.42 -6.07 -7.54
C CYS A 108 3.37 -7.59 -7.49
N ASP A 109 4.28 -8.20 -6.74
CA ASP A 109 4.28 -9.65 -6.49
C ASP A 109 3.33 -10.05 -5.36
N ASP A 110 2.87 -9.08 -4.56
CA ASP A 110 1.96 -9.33 -3.44
C ASP A 110 0.49 -9.23 -3.88
N PRO A 111 -0.29 -10.33 -3.83
CA PRO A 111 -1.73 -10.30 -4.14
C PRO A 111 -2.55 -9.44 -3.16
N GLY A 112 -1.96 -8.98 -2.05
CA GLY A 112 -2.58 -8.07 -1.09
C GLY A 112 -3.02 -6.76 -1.72
N VAL A 113 -2.37 -6.33 -2.82
CA VAL A 113 -2.82 -5.15 -3.57
C VAL A 113 -4.19 -5.34 -4.20
N LEU A 114 -4.65 -6.56 -4.48
CA LEU A 114 -5.96 -6.80 -5.09
C LEU A 114 -7.12 -6.67 -4.08
N ARG A 115 -6.83 -6.47 -2.79
CA ARG A 115 -7.82 -6.43 -1.72
C ARG A 115 -8.02 -4.99 -1.25
N ASP A 116 -9.22 -4.46 -1.47
CA ASP A 116 -9.62 -3.21 -0.82
C ASP A 116 -10.22 -3.49 0.56
N ALA A 117 -9.63 -2.90 1.59
CA ALA A 117 -9.94 -3.19 2.99
C ALA A 117 -10.83 -2.11 3.62
N ASP A 118 -11.84 -1.64 2.89
CA ASP A 118 -12.71 -0.53 3.31
C ASP A 118 -13.72 -0.89 4.41
N THR A 119 -13.91 -2.19 4.67
CA THR A 119 -14.82 -2.67 5.74
C THR A 119 -14.07 -3.42 6.82
N ARG A 120 -14.61 -3.42 8.05
CA ARG A 120 -14.05 -4.20 9.17
C ARG A 120 -13.90 -5.69 8.83
N SER A 121 -14.86 -6.25 8.09
CA SER A 121 -14.83 -7.64 7.64
C SER A 121 -13.76 -7.88 6.60
N ALA A 122 -13.60 -6.99 5.61
CA ALA A 122 -12.55 -7.06 4.60
C ALA A 122 -11.15 -6.96 5.23
N LEU A 123 -10.98 -6.03 6.18
CA LEU A 123 -9.74 -5.90 6.96
C LEU A 123 -9.43 -7.18 7.76
N ALA A 124 -10.43 -7.76 8.43
CA ALA A 124 -10.24 -9.00 9.18
C ALA A 124 -9.85 -10.19 8.30
N ILE A 125 -10.38 -10.27 7.07
CA ILE A 125 -10.00 -11.28 6.07
C ILE A 125 -8.56 -11.04 5.60
N ALA A 126 -8.20 -9.80 5.26
CA ALA A 126 -6.84 -9.43 4.84
C ALA A 126 -5.80 -9.80 5.92
N CYS A 127 -6.09 -9.50 7.19
CA CYS A 127 -5.25 -9.92 8.30
C CYS A 127 -5.11 -11.45 8.37
N ARG A 128 -6.18 -12.23 8.22
CA ARG A 128 -6.08 -13.70 8.30
C ARG A 128 -5.23 -14.30 7.18
N GLN A 129 -5.39 -13.84 5.94
CA GLN A 129 -4.79 -14.47 4.77
C GLN A 129 -3.29 -14.15 4.59
N HIS A 130 -2.87 -12.92 4.89
CA HIS A 130 -1.48 -12.49 4.71
C HIS A 130 -0.59 -12.75 5.92
N LEU A 131 -1.18 -13.11 7.07
CA LEU A 131 -0.43 -13.44 8.29
C LEU A 131 -0.18 -14.95 8.47
N THR A 132 -0.81 -15.81 7.66
CA THR A 132 -0.62 -17.27 7.71
C THR A 132 0.33 -17.81 6.65
N ALA A 133 0.68 -17.02 5.62
CA ALA A 133 1.55 -17.46 4.51
C ALA A 133 3.06 -17.50 4.85
N GLY A 134 3.43 -17.45 6.13
CA GLY A 134 4.82 -17.49 6.63
C GLY A 134 5.16 -18.73 7.45
N ARG A 135 4.39 -19.82 7.31
CA ARG A 135 4.80 -21.15 7.79
C ARG A 135 4.99 -22.03 6.57
N ASP A 136 6.21 -22.05 6.09
CA ASP A 136 6.96 -23.24 5.65
C ASP A 136 8.46 -22.90 5.71
#